data_AF-A0ABC8ZVX8-F1
#
_entry.id   AF-A0ABC8ZVX8-F1
#
_cell.length_a   1.000
_cell.length_b   1.000
_cell.length_c   1.000
_cell.angle_alpha   90.00
_cell.angle_beta   90.00
_cell.angle_gamma   90.00
#
_symmetry.space_group_name_H-M   'P 1'
#
loop_
_entity.id
_entity.type
_entity.pdbx_description
1 polymer ?
#
loop_
_entity_poly.entity_id
_entity_poly.type
_entity_poly.pdbx_seq_one_letter_code
_entity_poly.pdbx_strand_id
1 'polypeptide(L)'
;MSLESDGGGGAGAKRRRVDEQGAQRKELEAAPVVRISALPDDLRRRILTRLPLKDAIRSGALAQGWRDLWKSRWADPTSCRAIHLLPGENPREVLETLESVPRRRLDRFSFVFENYKFRQPHLKRFFAYAAECRVEDLHVEVRGCNIGDGRPIFHLPLSSPLLAHLSLRNMTLFDMYYKGARPFYFLEPIHLHSINSGVKFSKVMALCPRLHTLDLRCCGCSRDNMLYGAEACTPLSLRRITLAVCNYGGIRLDLLPMPSLCSFRYSGRFSTSLFYLPKDATLTDLYICFSDREAIHQFFYYELDRALPDDLSGLTVLTICSNALKIASSLFNGRATPQWTKMNNLRSLRELQLLILGMEMDNLANIYLFLKACHCSNLERLFVQACSSRLPVMCPWRILLDN
;
A
#
# COMPACT_ATOMS: atom_id res chain seq x y z
N MET A 1 -50.61 -70.07 0.74
CA MET A 1 -50.36 -71.43 1.25
C MET A 1 -49.44 -71.31 2.43
N SER A 2 -49.92 -71.76 3.56
CA SER A 2 -49.29 -71.77 4.87
C SER A 2 -48.22 -72.87 4.97
N LEU A 3 -47.63 -72.94 6.18
CA LEU A 3 -46.92 -74.05 6.83
C LEU A 3 -45.38 -73.95 6.71
N GLU A 4 -44.55 -74.14 7.75
CA GLU A 4 -44.68 -74.49 9.18
C GLU A 4 -43.26 -74.35 9.80
N SER A 5 -43.10 -73.88 11.05
CA SER A 5 -42.67 -74.61 12.28
C SER A 5 -41.22 -75.17 12.24
N ASP A 6 -40.32 -75.00 13.21
CA ASP A 6 -40.36 -75.26 14.67
C ASP A 6 -39.27 -74.41 15.36
N GLY A 7 -39.42 -73.90 16.60
CA GLY A 7 -39.32 -74.67 17.86
C GLY A 7 -37.84 -74.86 18.22
N GLY A 8 -37.23 -74.32 19.27
CA GLY A 8 -37.68 -74.04 20.63
C GLY A 8 -36.63 -74.67 21.57
N GLY A 9 -36.00 -73.90 22.47
CA GLY A 9 -34.97 -74.44 23.38
C GLY A 9 -34.31 -73.41 24.27
N GLY A 10 -35.07 -72.88 25.24
CA GLY A 10 -34.54 -72.01 26.29
C GLY A 10 -33.88 -72.80 27.43
N ALA A 11 -32.88 -72.20 28.07
CA ALA A 11 -32.41 -72.60 29.39
C ALA A 11 -32.06 -71.37 30.24
N GLY A 12 -32.88 -71.15 31.27
CA GLY A 12 -32.41 -70.95 32.64
C GLY A 12 -31.69 -69.64 32.99
N ALA A 13 -32.47 -68.66 33.42
CA ALA A 13 -32.01 -67.47 34.13
C ALA A 13 -31.35 -67.79 35.49
N LYS A 14 -30.30 -67.06 35.86
CA LYS A 14 -29.94 -66.77 37.26
C LYS A 14 -29.94 -65.27 37.48
N ARG A 15 -30.96 -64.79 38.20
CA ARG A 15 -31.05 -63.45 38.79
C ARG A 15 -30.00 -63.30 39.89
N ARG A 16 -29.28 -62.17 39.90
CA ARG A 16 -28.87 -61.47 41.13
C ARG A 16 -29.10 -59.97 40.92
N ARG A 17 -29.84 -59.37 41.85
CA ARG A 17 -30.18 -57.94 41.92
C ARG A 17 -29.18 -57.20 42.83
N VAL A 18 -29.28 -55.85 42.78
CA VAL A 18 -28.94 -54.86 43.84
C VAL A 18 -27.46 -54.40 43.79
N ASP A 19 -27.06 -53.13 43.73
CA ASP A 19 -27.73 -51.83 43.66
C ASP A 19 -26.72 -50.74 43.23
N GLU A 20 -27.27 -49.62 42.77
CA GLU A 20 -26.84 -48.24 43.06
C GLU A 20 -25.61 -47.57 42.39
N GLN A 21 -25.92 -46.33 41.98
CA GLN A 21 -25.07 -45.15 41.86
C GLN A 21 -24.35 -44.89 40.52
N GLY A 22 -24.90 -43.88 39.83
CA GLY A 22 -24.07 -42.74 39.48
C GLY A 22 -23.47 -42.74 38.08
N ALA A 23 -24.29 -42.38 37.08
CA ALA A 23 -23.93 -41.34 36.11
C ALA A 23 -25.11 -41.14 35.17
N GLN A 24 -26.04 -40.28 35.57
CA GLN A 24 -26.76 -39.47 34.59
C GLN A 24 -25.71 -38.72 33.78
N ARG A 25 -25.29 -39.29 32.65
CA ARG A 25 -24.77 -38.48 31.54
C ARG A 25 -25.97 -37.67 31.06
N LYS A 26 -26.20 -36.54 31.73
CA LYS A 26 -26.89 -35.40 31.13
C LYS A 26 -26.29 -35.25 29.74
N GLU A 27 -27.10 -35.48 28.72
CA GLU A 27 -26.89 -34.85 27.42
C GLU A 27 -26.59 -33.38 27.74
N LEU A 28 -25.34 -32.97 27.58
CA LEU A 28 -25.05 -31.56 27.49
C LEU A 28 -25.83 -31.10 26.26
N GLU A 29 -26.95 -30.41 26.49
CA GLU A 29 -27.62 -29.62 25.47
C GLU A 29 -26.53 -28.95 24.61
N ALA A 30 -26.45 -29.36 23.35
CA ALA A 30 -25.54 -28.76 22.40
C ALA A 30 -25.82 -27.26 22.43
N ALA A 31 -24.87 -26.47 22.93
CA ALA A 31 -25.01 -25.03 23.03
C ALA A 31 -25.55 -24.52 21.69
N PRO A 32 -26.65 -23.73 21.69
CA PRO A 32 -27.32 -23.36 20.46
C PRO A 32 -26.30 -22.67 19.54
N VAL A 33 -26.09 -23.25 18.35
CA VAL A 33 -25.13 -22.72 17.40
C VAL A 33 -25.60 -21.33 16.98
N VAL A 34 -25.01 -20.29 17.57
CA VAL A 34 -25.33 -18.89 17.27
C VAL A 34 -24.89 -18.59 15.85
N ARG A 35 -25.85 -18.52 14.92
CA ARG A 35 -25.58 -18.14 13.53
C ARG A 35 -25.56 -16.62 13.42
N ILE A 36 -24.41 -16.05 13.08
CA ILE A 36 -24.25 -14.61 12.79
C ILE A 36 -25.22 -14.14 11.69
N SER A 37 -25.59 -15.03 10.76
CA SER A 37 -26.59 -14.75 9.72
C SER A 37 -28.02 -14.59 10.25
N ALA A 38 -28.33 -15.11 11.44
CA ALA A 38 -29.65 -15.03 12.07
C ALA A 38 -29.80 -13.82 12.99
N LEU A 39 -28.76 -12.97 13.13
CA LEU A 39 -28.86 -11.74 13.90
C LEU A 39 -29.94 -10.82 13.31
N PRO A 40 -30.71 -10.10 14.15
CA PRO A 40 -31.53 -8.98 13.71
C PRO A 40 -30.73 -7.92 12.93
N ASP A 41 -31.40 -7.24 11.99
CA ASP A 41 -30.78 -6.22 11.11
C ASP A 41 -30.10 -5.10 11.91
N ASP A 42 -30.66 -4.69 13.04
CA ASP A 42 -30.11 -3.67 13.92
C ASP A 42 -28.78 -4.09 14.56
N LEU A 43 -28.66 -5.35 15.00
CA LEU A 43 -27.40 -5.89 15.51
C LEU A 43 -26.36 -6.03 14.41
N ARG A 44 -26.77 -6.49 13.21
CA ARG A 44 -25.88 -6.53 12.05
C ARG A 44 -25.39 -5.14 11.67
N ARG A 45 -26.26 -4.12 11.64
CA ARG A 45 -25.86 -2.71 11.43
C ARG A 45 -24.87 -2.27 12.50
N ARG A 46 -25.11 -2.55 13.78
CA ARG A 46 -24.15 -2.24 14.87
C ARG A 46 -22.79 -2.90 14.65
N ILE A 47 -22.73 -4.12 14.11
CA ILE A 47 -21.44 -4.74 13.72
C ILE A 47 -20.79 -3.95 12.57
N LEU A 48 -21.54 -3.66 11.50
CA LEU A 48 -21.04 -2.92 10.34
C LEU A 48 -20.53 -1.52 10.69
N THR A 49 -21.09 -0.86 11.70
CA THR A 49 -20.61 0.45 12.19
C THR A 49 -19.19 0.41 12.76
N ARG A 50 -18.72 -0.78 13.18
CA ARG A 50 -17.38 -0.98 13.77
C ARG A 50 -16.35 -1.38 12.73
N LEU A 51 -16.77 -1.69 11.51
CA LEU A 51 -15.89 -2.08 10.43
C LEU A 51 -15.56 -0.87 9.53
N PRO A 52 -14.35 -0.81 8.96
CA PRO A 52 -14.09 0.02 7.79
C PRO A 52 -15.05 -0.34 6.67
N LEU A 53 -15.35 0.62 5.80
CA LEU A 53 -16.27 0.52 4.68
C LEU A 53 -16.00 -0.71 3.82
N LYS A 54 -14.72 -0.97 3.50
CA LYS A 54 -14.32 -2.12 2.69
C LYS A 54 -14.70 -3.46 3.33
N ASP A 55 -14.47 -3.61 4.62
CA ASP A 55 -14.80 -4.83 5.36
C ASP A 55 -16.31 -4.92 5.61
N ALA A 56 -16.99 -3.79 5.79
CA ALA A 56 -18.46 -3.72 5.84
C ALA A 56 -19.09 -4.16 4.51
N ILE A 57 -18.56 -3.74 3.36
CA ILE A 57 -19.03 -4.18 2.04
C ILE A 57 -18.79 -5.69 1.87
N ARG A 58 -17.60 -6.18 2.24
CA ARG A 58 -17.25 -7.62 2.15
C ARG A 58 -18.16 -8.52 2.98
N SER A 59 -18.73 -8.02 4.07
CA SER A 59 -19.72 -8.77 4.87
C SER A 59 -20.93 -9.22 4.04
N GLY A 60 -21.22 -8.55 2.92
CA GLY A 60 -22.27 -8.96 2.00
C GLY A 60 -22.07 -10.36 1.42
N ALA A 61 -20.85 -10.89 1.40
CA ALA A 61 -20.56 -12.25 0.99
C ALA A 61 -20.95 -13.31 2.04
N LEU A 62 -21.19 -12.92 3.30
CA LEU A 62 -21.46 -13.86 4.41
C LEU A 62 -22.84 -14.52 4.31
N ALA A 63 -23.86 -13.75 3.93
CA ALA A 63 -25.22 -14.24 3.69
C ALA A 63 -26.06 -13.17 2.97
N GLN A 64 -27.20 -13.58 2.39
CA GLN A 64 -28.09 -12.69 1.65
C GLN A 64 -28.53 -11.46 2.47
N GLY A 65 -28.81 -11.63 3.77
CA GLY A 65 -29.19 -10.53 4.67
C GLY A 65 -28.10 -9.48 4.94
N TRP A 66 -26.84 -9.72 4.54
CA TRP A 66 -25.76 -8.75 4.72
C TRP A 66 -25.46 -7.93 3.46
N ARG A 67 -25.90 -8.39 2.27
CA ARG A 67 -25.48 -7.87 0.95
C ARG A 67 -25.62 -6.36 0.80
N ASP A 68 -26.74 -5.81 1.25
CA ASP A 68 -27.04 -4.38 1.12
C ASP A 68 -27.09 -3.64 2.46
N LEU A 69 -26.93 -4.36 3.57
CA LEU A 69 -27.08 -3.77 4.90
C LEU A 69 -26.03 -2.69 5.18
N TRP A 70 -24.84 -2.81 4.57
CA TRP A 70 -23.75 -1.84 4.69
C TRP A 70 -24.13 -0.45 4.14
N LYS A 71 -25.05 -0.37 3.16
CA LYS A 71 -25.56 0.91 2.62
C LYS A 71 -26.34 1.68 3.68
N SER A 72 -26.99 0.95 4.58
CA SER A 72 -27.72 1.46 5.75
C SER A 72 -26.93 1.34 7.06
N ARG A 73 -25.60 1.13 6.99
CA ARG A 73 -24.78 0.98 8.20
C ARG A 73 -24.84 2.23 9.08
N TRP A 74 -25.12 3.39 8.47
CA TRP A 74 -25.32 4.67 9.14
C TRP A 74 -26.74 5.15 8.94
N ALA A 75 -27.27 5.87 9.96
CA ALA A 75 -28.61 6.45 9.91
C ALA A 75 -28.73 7.58 8.87
N ASP A 76 -27.63 8.28 8.61
CA ASP A 76 -27.50 9.28 7.55
C ASP A 76 -26.58 8.74 6.43
N PRO A 77 -26.83 9.07 5.14
CA PRO A 77 -25.95 8.70 4.05
C PRO A 77 -24.51 9.17 4.31
N THR A 78 -23.54 8.27 4.24
CA THR A 78 -22.14 8.66 4.32
C THR A 78 -21.78 9.47 3.09
N SER A 79 -21.42 10.72 3.32
CA SER A 79 -21.09 11.67 2.27
C SER A 79 -19.57 11.73 2.11
N CYS A 80 -19.11 11.78 0.86
CA CYS A 80 -17.82 12.38 0.56
C CYS A 80 -17.96 13.88 0.82
N ARG A 81 -17.11 14.45 1.67
CA ARG A 81 -17.05 15.89 1.87
C ARG A 81 -15.75 16.42 1.29
N ALA A 82 -15.86 17.20 0.23
CA ALA A 82 -14.75 17.89 -0.39
C ALA A 82 -14.84 19.38 -0.06
N ILE A 83 -13.77 19.92 0.50
CA ILE A 83 -13.64 21.33 0.84
C ILE A 83 -12.46 21.85 0.04
N HIS A 84 -12.75 22.76 -0.89
CA HIS A 84 -11.78 23.44 -1.71
C HIS A 84 -11.84 24.91 -1.36
N LEU A 85 -10.84 25.39 -0.60
CA LEU A 85 -10.79 26.79 -0.21
C LEU A 85 -10.21 27.62 -1.36
N LEU A 86 -11.06 28.42 -1.99
CA LEU A 86 -10.68 29.28 -3.11
C LEU A 86 -9.89 30.52 -2.66
N PRO A 87 -9.15 31.19 -3.56
CA PRO A 87 -8.62 32.54 -3.31
C PRO A 87 -9.74 33.50 -2.86
N GLY A 88 -9.49 34.36 -1.87
CA GLY A 88 -10.52 35.17 -1.19
C GLY A 88 -11.28 34.56 0.00
N GLU A 89 -11.55 33.24 0.04
CA GLU A 89 -12.35 32.64 1.14
C GLU A 89 -11.65 32.66 2.52
N ASN A 90 -12.44 32.89 3.57
CA ASN A 90 -12.02 32.92 4.97
C ASN A 90 -12.15 31.51 5.61
N PRO A 91 -11.03 30.88 6.02
CA PRO A 91 -11.07 29.56 6.66
C PRO A 91 -11.92 29.47 7.93
N ARG A 92 -12.10 30.58 8.65
CA ARG A 92 -12.87 30.61 9.90
C ARG A 92 -14.36 30.46 9.64
N GLU A 93 -14.90 31.19 8.67
CA GLU A 93 -16.32 31.09 8.29
C GLU A 93 -16.66 29.69 7.79
N VAL A 94 -15.75 29.07 7.02
CA VAL A 94 -15.91 27.69 6.58
C VAL A 94 -15.88 26.73 7.77
N LEU A 95 -14.97 26.91 8.74
CA LEU A 95 -14.96 26.14 9.98
C LEU A 95 -16.23 26.31 10.81
N GLU A 96 -16.71 27.54 10.98
CA GLU A 96 -17.93 27.83 11.73
C GLU A 96 -19.15 27.17 11.05
N THR A 97 -19.20 27.18 9.72
CA THR A 97 -20.22 26.47 8.95
C THR A 97 -20.11 24.96 9.07
N LEU A 98 -18.90 24.41 9.22
CA LEU A 98 -18.68 22.99 9.44
C LEU A 98 -19.09 22.54 10.84
N GLU A 99 -18.78 23.37 11.83
CA GLU A 99 -18.99 23.10 13.25
C GLU A 99 -20.44 23.40 13.68
N SER A 100 -21.17 24.25 12.95
CA SER A 100 -22.59 24.53 13.19
C SER A 100 -23.52 23.36 12.86
N VAL A 101 -23.06 22.42 12.02
CA VAL A 101 -23.80 21.21 11.66
C VAL A 101 -23.41 20.07 12.61
N PRO A 102 -24.38 19.28 13.12
CA PRO A 102 -24.08 18.10 13.92
C PRO A 102 -23.08 17.18 13.22
N ARG A 103 -22.09 16.70 13.98
CA ARG A 103 -21.02 15.87 13.43
C ARG A 103 -21.60 14.54 12.94
N ARG A 104 -21.52 14.34 11.63
CA ARG A 104 -21.91 13.08 10.96
C ARG A 104 -20.66 12.33 10.54
N ARG A 105 -20.77 11.01 10.43
CA ARG A 105 -19.66 10.20 9.94
C ARG A 105 -19.41 10.47 8.46
N LEU A 106 -18.15 10.63 8.09
CA LEU A 106 -17.71 10.84 6.71
C LEU A 106 -16.89 9.65 6.26
N ASP A 107 -17.18 9.09 5.08
CA ASP A 107 -16.32 8.04 4.53
C ASP A 107 -15.02 8.67 3.99
N ARG A 108 -15.14 9.81 3.30
CA ARG A 108 -14.02 10.56 2.73
C ARG A 108 -14.07 12.04 3.10
N PHE A 109 -12.92 12.58 3.47
CA PHE A 109 -12.70 14.01 3.66
C PHE A 109 -11.53 14.48 2.80
N SER A 110 -11.82 15.39 1.87
CA SER A 110 -10.84 15.97 0.96
C SER A 110 -10.70 17.45 1.26
N PHE A 111 -9.52 17.90 1.68
CA PHE A 111 -9.26 19.28 2.04
C PHE A 111 -8.15 19.88 1.18
N VAL A 112 -8.50 20.85 0.36
CA VAL A 112 -7.58 21.51 -0.57
C VAL A 112 -7.55 23.00 -0.28
N PHE A 113 -6.37 23.58 -0.08
CA PHE A 113 -6.23 24.98 0.29
C PHE A 113 -4.91 25.61 -0.20
N GLU A 114 -4.89 26.93 -0.32
CA GLU A 114 -3.69 27.70 -0.68
C GLU A 114 -2.81 28.00 0.55
N ASN A 115 -1.49 27.83 0.42
CA ASN A 115 -0.53 27.90 1.52
C ASN A 115 -0.54 29.24 2.28
N TYR A 116 -0.53 30.35 1.55
CA TYR A 116 -0.39 31.70 2.12
C TYR A 116 -1.55 32.13 3.03
N LYS A 117 -2.65 31.38 3.04
CA LYS A 117 -3.84 31.69 3.85
C LYS A 117 -3.87 30.99 5.20
N PHE A 118 -3.03 29.98 5.43
CA PHE A 118 -3.33 29.00 6.46
C PHE A 118 -2.35 28.99 7.62
N ARG A 119 -2.82 29.45 8.79
CA ARG A 119 -2.12 29.25 10.06
C ARG A 119 -2.36 27.83 10.58
N GLN A 120 -1.34 27.24 11.19
CA GLN A 120 -1.39 25.88 11.77
C GLN A 120 -2.59 25.62 12.72
N PRO A 121 -3.05 26.56 13.56
CA PRO A 121 -4.18 26.32 14.45
C PRO A 121 -5.51 26.05 13.71
N HIS A 122 -5.75 26.73 12.58
CA HIS A 122 -6.93 26.45 11.76
C HIS A 122 -6.84 25.04 11.17
N LEU A 123 -5.64 24.63 10.73
CA LEU A 123 -5.44 23.31 10.13
C LEU A 123 -5.71 22.18 11.13
N LYS A 124 -5.26 22.38 12.38
CA LYS A 124 -5.56 21.46 13.48
C LYS A 124 -7.07 21.32 13.72
N ARG A 125 -7.87 22.39 13.58
CA ARG A 125 -9.33 22.32 13.71
C ARG A 125 -9.98 21.53 12.57
N PHE A 126 -9.53 21.70 11.33
CA PHE A 126 -10.01 20.88 10.20
C PHE A 126 -9.69 19.39 10.40
N PHE A 127 -8.50 19.06 10.92
CA PHE A 127 -8.15 17.67 11.22
C PHE A 127 -8.92 17.11 12.41
N ALA A 128 -9.13 17.90 13.46
CA ALA A 128 -10.01 17.51 14.57
C ALA A 128 -11.42 17.21 14.07
N TYR A 129 -11.98 18.08 13.22
CA TYR A 129 -13.27 17.86 12.59
C TYR A 129 -13.32 16.53 11.81
N ALA A 130 -12.32 16.26 10.96
CA ALA A 130 -12.22 15.00 10.21
C ALA A 130 -12.11 13.77 11.13
N ALA A 131 -11.31 13.88 12.20
CA ALA A 131 -11.13 12.79 13.16
C ALA A 131 -12.42 12.47 13.94
N GLU A 132 -13.15 13.50 14.35
CA GLU A 132 -14.43 13.39 15.05
C GLU A 132 -15.54 12.84 14.14
N CYS A 133 -15.49 13.18 12.85
CA CYS A 133 -16.32 12.58 11.80
C CYS A 133 -15.89 11.15 11.44
N ARG A 134 -14.87 10.58 12.10
CA ARG A 134 -14.38 9.21 11.90
C ARG A 134 -14.07 8.85 10.44
N VAL A 135 -13.38 9.78 9.76
CA VAL A 135 -12.99 9.65 8.36
C VAL A 135 -12.16 8.39 8.10
N GLU A 136 -12.50 7.67 7.03
CA GLU A 136 -11.77 6.48 6.59
C GLU A 136 -10.80 6.79 5.44
N ASP A 137 -11.11 7.75 4.56
CA ASP A 137 -10.25 8.26 3.49
C ASP A 137 -9.96 9.75 3.67
N LEU A 138 -8.71 10.09 4.03
CA LEU A 138 -8.27 11.48 4.22
C LEU A 138 -7.35 11.91 3.08
N HIS A 139 -7.75 12.96 2.38
CA HIS A 139 -6.92 13.64 1.40
C HIS A 139 -6.68 15.10 1.81
N VAL A 140 -5.43 15.54 1.80
CA VAL A 140 -5.05 16.93 2.07
C VAL A 140 -4.07 17.42 1.01
N GLU A 141 -4.39 18.52 0.35
CA GLU A 141 -3.54 19.17 -0.65
C GLU A 141 -3.32 20.64 -0.31
N VAL A 142 -2.06 21.05 -0.29
CA VAL A 142 -1.66 22.46 -0.21
C VAL A 142 -1.27 22.94 -1.60
N ARG A 143 -1.83 24.05 -2.05
CA ARG A 143 -1.52 24.72 -3.32
C ARG A 143 -0.70 25.99 -3.09
N GLY A 144 -0.03 26.46 -4.14
CA GLY A 144 0.72 27.71 -4.10
C GLY A 144 1.93 27.72 -3.16
N CYS A 145 2.55 26.57 -2.88
CA CYS A 145 3.78 26.53 -2.09
C CYS A 145 4.97 27.04 -2.90
N ASN A 146 5.50 28.22 -2.57
CA ASN A 146 6.76 28.71 -3.12
C ASN A 146 7.97 28.15 -2.36
N ILE A 147 9.13 28.19 -2.99
CA ILE A 147 10.41 27.83 -2.34
C ILE A 147 10.69 28.87 -1.25
N GLY A 148 10.71 28.43 0.02
CA GLY A 148 10.93 29.28 1.19
C GLY A 148 9.70 29.48 2.08
N ASP A 149 8.50 29.22 1.57
CA ASP A 149 7.30 29.22 2.40
C ASP A 149 7.31 27.99 3.33
N GLY A 150 7.25 28.22 4.63
CA GLY A 150 7.09 27.13 5.60
C GLY A 150 5.86 26.30 5.26
N ARG A 151 6.04 25.00 5.01
CA ARG A 151 4.93 24.11 4.65
C ARG A 151 4.08 23.76 5.87
N PRO A 152 2.75 23.59 5.70
CA PRO A 152 1.88 23.21 6.80
C PRO A 152 2.27 21.85 7.39
N ILE A 153 2.09 21.68 8.70
CA ILE A 153 2.52 20.48 9.41
C ILE A 153 1.33 19.54 9.54
N PHE A 154 1.52 18.30 9.11
CA PHE A 154 0.58 17.21 9.33
C PHE A 154 1.07 16.31 10.45
N HIS A 155 0.21 16.11 11.46
CA HIS A 155 0.44 15.16 12.55
C HIS A 155 -0.53 13.99 12.39
N LEU A 156 -0.02 12.83 11.96
CA LEU A 156 -0.84 11.63 11.78
C LEU A 156 -1.69 11.27 13.01
N PRO A 157 -1.19 11.34 14.26
CA PRO A 157 -1.97 10.88 15.41
C PRO A 157 -3.22 11.70 15.74
N LEU A 158 -3.37 12.88 15.12
CA LEU A 158 -4.60 13.67 15.22
C LEU A 158 -5.70 13.18 14.26
N SER A 159 -5.45 12.10 13.52
CA SER A 159 -6.39 11.52 12.54
C SER A 159 -7.28 10.45 13.17
N SER A 160 -8.36 10.09 12.47
CA SER A 160 -9.28 9.05 12.94
C SER A 160 -8.57 7.70 13.15
N PRO A 161 -8.88 6.95 14.21
CA PRO A 161 -8.39 5.57 14.38
C PRO A 161 -8.97 4.60 13.33
N LEU A 162 -10.01 5.01 12.60
CA LEU A 162 -10.62 4.22 11.52
C LEU A 162 -10.04 4.55 10.14
N LEU A 163 -9.01 5.39 10.09
CA LEU A 163 -8.38 5.78 8.84
C LEU A 163 -7.84 4.55 8.11
N ALA A 164 -8.35 4.36 6.90
CA ALA A 164 -8.03 3.26 6.01
C ALA A 164 -7.17 3.71 4.83
N HIS A 165 -7.28 4.97 4.41
CA HIS A 165 -6.53 5.56 3.29
C HIS A 165 -6.03 6.97 3.64
N LEU A 166 -4.76 7.26 3.35
CA LEU A 166 -4.15 8.57 3.57
C LEU A 166 -3.47 9.08 2.30
N SER A 167 -3.81 10.30 1.89
CA SER A 167 -3.18 11.01 0.80
C SER A 167 -2.80 12.43 1.22
N LEU A 168 -1.51 12.77 1.18
CA LEU A 168 -1.01 14.10 1.53
C LEU A 168 -0.18 14.69 0.39
N ARG A 169 -0.42 15.96 0.07
CA ARG A 169 0.31 16.69 -0.98
C ARG A 169 0.81 18.04 -0.50
N ASN A 170 2.10 18.32 -0.77
CA ASN A 170 2.77 19.59 -0.48
C ASN A 170 2.78 19.99 1.01
N MET A 171 2.95 19.03 1.92
CA MET A 171 2.98 19.25 3.37
C MET A 171 4.33 18.87 4.00
N THR A 172 4.51 19.22 5.27
CA THR A 172 5.57 18.69 6.13
C THR A 172 4.98 17.60 7.03
N LEU A 173 5.55 16.41 7.00
CA LEU A 173 5.23 15.34 7.94
C LEU A 173 6.12 15.51 9.19
N PHE A 174 5.50 15.68 10.36
CA PHE A 174 6.23 15.91 11.61
C PHE A 174 5.62 15.14 12.78
N ASP A 175 6.49 14.75 13.72
CA ASP A 175 6.18 14.17 15.03
C ASP A 175 5.00 13.19 15.06
N MET A 176 5.29 11.92 14.75
CA MET A 176 4.30 10.84 14.75
C MET A 176 4.35 10.00 16.04
N TYR A 177 5.34 10.24 16.90
CA TYR A 177 5.64 9.38 18.03
C TYR A 177 5.66 10.22 19.30
N TYR A 178 4.52 10.27 19.98
CA TYR A 178 4.41 10.76 21.34
C TYR A 178 4.02 9.58 22.25
N LYS A 179 4.32 9.71 23.56
CA LYS A 179 3.91 8.70 24.54
C LYS A 179 2.39 8.50 24.46
N GLY A 180 1.95 7.29 24.11
CA GLY A 180 0.53 6.93 23.96
C GLY A 180 -0.02 6.93 22.53
N ALA A 181 0.83 7.08 21.50
CA ALA A 181 0.42 6.91 20.11
C ALA A 181 -0.20 5.52 19.89
N ARG A 182 -1.39 5.48 19.27
CA ARG A 182 -2.12 4.24 18.99
C ARG A 182 -1.86 3.77 17.55
N PRO A 183 -1.77 2.46 17.29
CA PRO A 183 -1.65 1.96 15.92
C PRO A 183 -2.90 2.25 15.08
N PHE A 184 -2.68 2.54 13.80
CA PHE A 184 -3.69 2.61 12.76
C PHE A 184 -3.92 1.23 12.18
N TYR A 185 -4.80 0.47 12.82
CA TYR A 185 -5.07 -0.93 12.45
C TYR A 185 -5.72 -1.10 11.08
N PHE A 186 -6.25 -0.05 10.46
CA PHE A 186 -6.96 -0.12 9.19
C PHE A 186 -6.22 0.55 8.03
N LEU A 187 -5.17 1.33 8.31
CA LEU A 187 -4.47 2.10 7.29
C LEU A 187 -3.72 1.16 6.34
N GLU A 188 -4.13 1.19 5.08
CA GLU A 188 -3.80 0.18 4.08
C GLU A 188 -2.82 0.77 3.02
N PRO A 189 -3.16 1.87 2.32
CA PRO A 189 -2.19 2.64 1.54
C PRO A 189 -1.89 4.01 2.15
N ILE A 190 -0.64 4.46 1.95
CA ILE A 190 -0.21 5.83 2.22
C ILE A 190 0.37 6.41 0.93
N HIS A 191 -0.21 7.51 0.46
CA HIS A 191 0.22 8.25 -0.72
C HIS A 191 0.73 9.63 -0.31
N LEU A 192 2.01 9.89 -0.53
CA LEU A 192 2.67 11.14 -0.18
C LEU A 192 3.28 11.76 -1.42
N HIS A 193 2.85 12.98 -1.73
CA HIS A 193 3.37 13.74 -2.86
C HIS A 193 3.99 15.06 -2.39
N SER A 194 5.23 15.33 -2.79
CA SER A 194 5.95 16.54 -2.41
C SER A 194 5.96 16.76 -0.89
N ILE A 195 6.18 15.70 -0.11
CA ILE A 195 6.26 15.82 1.35
C ILE A 195 7.69 16.11 1.79
N ASN A 196 7.86 17.04 2.72
CA ASN A 196 9.10 17.17 3.48
C ASN A 196 8.97 16.34 4.76
N SER A 197 9.80 15.33 4.95
CA SER A 197 9.73 14.48 6.16
C SER A 197 10.85 14.80 7.14
N GLY A 198 10.46 15.32 8.31
CA GLY A 198 11.32 15.36 9.50
C GLY A 198 11.30 14.06 10.30
N VAL A 199 10.53 13.04 9.85
CA VAL A 199 10.28 11.80 10.59
C VAL A 199 10.86 10.61 9.83
N LYS A 200 11.38 9.61 10.58
CA LYS A 200 11.78 8.33 10.02
C LYS A 200 10.55 7.54 9.56
N PHE A 201 10.51 7.13 8.30
CA PHE A 201 9.39 6.32 7.77
C PHE A 201 9.23 4.97 8.46
N SER A 202 10.30 4.42 9.04
CA SER A 202 10.22 3.22 9.88
C SER A 202 9.21 3.38 11.04
N LYS A 203 9.15 4.58 11.64
CA LYS A 203 8.20 4.90 12.71
C LYS A 203 6.77 5.01 12.20
N VAL A 204 6.57 5.56 10.99
CA VAL A 204 5.24 5.59 10.35
C VAL A 204 4.73 4.18 10.17
N MET A 205 5.56 3.30 9.63
CA MET A 205 5.20 1.92 9.34
C MET A 205 4.96 1.11 10.61
N ALA A 206 5.72 1.35 11.69
CA ALA A 206 5.48 0.72 12.99
C ALA A 206 4.09 1.02 13.56
N LEU A 207 3.51 2.19 13.25
CA LEU A 207 2.14 2.54 13.64
C LEU A 207 1.08 1.94 12.72
N CYS A 208 1.45 1.37 11.58
CA CYS A 208 0.51 0.96 10.52
C CYS A 208 0.68 -0.54 10.19
N PRO A 209 0.20 -1.46 11.05
CA PRO A 209 0.47 -2.89 10.91
C PRO A 209 -0.14 -3.53 9.65
N ARG A 210 -1.19 -2.93 9.05
CA ARG A 210 -1.82 -3.40 7.80
C ARG A 210 -1.35 -2.65 6.55
N LEU A 211 -0.32 -1.81 6.67
CA LEU A 211 0.21 -1.04 5.55
C LEU A 211 0.74 -2.00 4.49
N HIS A 212 0.13 -1.97 3.31
CA HIS A 212 0.52 -2.81 2.18
C HIS A 212 0.97 -2.00 0.97
N THR A 213 0.69 -0.69 0.91
CA THR A 213 1.13 0.20 -0.16
C THR A 213 1.73 1.47 0.41
N LEU A 214 2.95 1.79 -0.02
CA LEU A 214 3.62 3.05 0.28
C LEU A 214 4.03 3.72 -1.03
N ASP A 215 3.49 4.91 -1.28
CA ASP A 215 3.76 5.68 -2.50
C ASP A 215 4.35 7.04 -2.11
N LEU A 216 5.61 7.26 -2.47
CA LEU A 216 6.37 8.48 -2.19
C LEU A 216 6.78 9.13 -3.50
N ARG A 217 6.25 10.32 -3.76
CA ARG A 217 6.50 11.06 -5.01
C ARG A 217 6.99 12.46 -4.72
N CYS A 218 8.06 12.91 -5.36
CA CYS A 218 8.64 14.25 -5.19
C CYS A 218 8.99 14.58 -3.72
N CYS A 219 9.17 13.57 -2.86
CA CYS A 219 9.36 13.78 -1.43
C CYS A 219 10.81 14.14 -1.10
N GLY A 220 10.99 15.13 -0.23
CA GLY A 220 12.26 15.49 0.38
C GLY A 220 12.43 14.74 1.69
N CYS A 221 13.29 13.74 1.69
CA CYS A 221 13.59 12.95 2.90
C CYS A 221 15.10 12.93 3.09
N SER A 222 15.59 13.23 4.29
CA SER A 222 17.00 13.04 4.62
C SER A 222 17.37 11.55 4.53
N ARG A 223 18.63 11.25 4.23
CA ARG A 223 19.20 9.89 4.20
C ARG A 223 18.90 9.11 5.50
N ASP A 224 18.93 9.78 6.65
CA ASP A 224 18.66 9.18 7.96
C ASP A 224 17.16 8.96 8.25
N ASN A 225 16.29 9.60 7.46
CA ASN A 225 14.82 9.54 7.61
C ASN A 225 14.19 8.46 6.72
N MET A 226 14.94 7.90 5.77
CA MET A 226 14.47 6.87 4.85
C MET A 226 14.92 5.50 5.31
N LEU A 227 14.00 4.79 5.99
CA LEU A 227 14.02 3.32 6.21
C LEU A 227 15.35 2.72 6.66
N TYR A 228 16.18 3.52 7.31
CA TYR A 228 17.47 3.13 7.85
C TYR A 228 17.33 2.91 9.36
N GLY A 229 17.45 1.67 9.82
CA GLY A 229 17.52 1.36 11.24
C GLY A 229 16.90 0.02 11.63
N ALA A 230 17.62 -0.70 12.49
CA ALA A 230 17.31 -2.02 13.04
C ALA A 230 16.14 -2.05 14.06
N GLU A 231 15.24 -1.06 14.05
CA GLU A 231 14.19 -0.92 15.07
C GLU A 231 12.87 -1.63 14.70
N ALA A 232 12.75 -2.18 13.49
CA ALA A 232 11.56 -2.94 13.08
C ALA A 232 11.76 -4.44 13.37
N CYS A 233 11.60 -4.87 14.62
CA CYS A 233 11.55 -6.30 15.00
C CYS A 233 10.27 -7.02 14.50
N THR A 234 9.49 -6.41 13.61
CA THR A 234 8.27 -7.01 13.05
C THR A 234 8.35 -6.99 11.52
N PRO A 235 8.10 -8.12 10.85
CA PRO A 235 8.08 -8.17 9.39
C PRO A 235 6.95 -7.27 8.88
N LEU A 236 7.29 -6.40 7.93
CA LEU A 236 6.34 -5.46 7.36
C LEU A 236 5.48 -6.20 6.32
N SER A 237 4.16 -5.98 6.36
CA SER A 237 3.20 -6.54 5.39
C SER A 237 3.14 -5.74 4.08
N LEU A 238 4.19 -4.98 3.77
CA LEU A 238 4.28 -4.16 2.57
C LEU A 238 4.32 -5.04 1.33
N ARG A 239 3.43 -4.74 0.37
CA ARG A 239 3.34 -5.44 -0.91
C ARG A 239 3.81 -4.58 -2.07
N ARG A 240 3.55 -3.26 -2.00
CA ARG A 240 3.89 -2.31 -3.07
C ARG A 240 4.61 -1.10 -2.52
N ILE A 241 5.73 -0.75 -3.14
CA ILE A 241 6.49 0.46 -2.84
C ILE A 241 6.68 1.22 -4.14
N THR A 242 6.28 2.50 -4.15
CA THR A 242 6.53 3.44 -5.26
C THR A 242 7.39 4.59 -4.77
N LEU A 243 8.47 4.85 -5.49
CA LEU A 243 9.45 5.90 -5.24
C LEU A 243 9.63 6.67 -6.53
N ALA A 244 9.04 7.86 -6.62
CA ALA A 244 9.12 8.70 -7.80
C ALA A 244 9.74 10.05 -7.47
N VAL A 245 10.98 10.27 -7.89
CA VAL A 245 11.65 11.57 -7.97
C VAL A 245 11.86 12.20 -6.60
N CYS A 246 12.31 11.37 -5.68
CA CYS A 246 12.82 11.78 -4.39
C CYS A 246 14.34 11.98 -4.53
N ASN A 247 14.82 13.22 -4.41
CA ASN A 247 16.18 13.60 -4.87
C ASN A 247 17.27 13.70 -3.76
N TYR A 248 17.05 13.20 -2.54
CA TYR A 248 17.92 13.59 -1.40
C TYR A 248 18.30 12.49 -0.39
N GLY A 249 18.46 11.25 -0.85
CA GLY A 249 19.03 10.19 -0.01
C GLY A 249 18.86 8.82 -0.63
N GLY A 250 19.89 7.98 -0.55
CA GLY A 250 19.77 6.58 -0.93
C GLY A 250 18.79 5.84 0.00
N ILE A 251 18.04 4.89 -0.54
CA ILE A 251 16.98 4.16 0.15
C ILE A 251 17.46 2.73 0.41
N ARG A 252 17.53 2.31 1.68
CA ARG A 252 17.96 0.96 2.06
C ARG A 252 16.81 0.17 2.64
N LEU A 253 16.17 -0.63 1.80
CA LEU A 253 15.10 -1.57 2.15
C LEU A 253 15.66 -2.96 2.47
N ASP A 254 16.90 -3.23 2.08
CA ASP A 254 17.65 -4.47 2.32
C ASP A 254 17.85 -4.82 3.79
N LEU A 255 17.75 -3.81 4.68
CA LEU A 255 17.88 -3.98 6.12
C LEU A 255 16.57 -4.36 6.82
N LEU A 256 15.45 -4.42 6.09
CA LEU A 256 14.12 -4.65 6.65
C LEU A 256 13.52 -5.96 6.12
N PRO A 257 13.03 -6.87 6.99
CA PRO A 257 12.35 -8.07 6.55
C PRO A 257 10.98 -7.71 5.92
N MET A 258 10.87 -7.91 4.60
CA MET A 258 9.68 -7.62 3.80
C MET A 258 9.31 -8.80 2.88
N PRO A 259 8.91 -9.95 3.44
CA PRO A 259 8.67 -11.17 2.67
C PRO A 259 7.46 -11.06 1.73
N SER A 260 6.57 -10.10 1.96
CA SER A 260 5.36 -9.89 1.16
C SER A 260 5.55 -8.90 0.00
N LEU A 261 6.73 -8.31 -0.17
CA LEU A 261 6.99 -7.31 -1.19
C LEU A 261 6.96 -7.98 -2.58
N CYS A 262 5.97 -7.60 -3.40
CA CYS A 262 5.80 -8.17 -4.73
C CYS A 262 5.83 -7.12 -5.86
N SER A 263 5.65 -5.83 -5.55
CA SER A 263 5.71 -4.74 -6.54
C SER A 263 6.62 -3.63 -6.08
N PHE A 264 7.57 -3.26 -6.94
CA PHE A 264 8.48 -2.16 -6.69
C PHE A 264 8.56 -1.23 -7.90
N ARG A 265 8.38 0.07 -7.65
CA ARG A 265 8.44 1.10 -8.69
C ARG A 265 9.41 2.19 -8.31
N TYR A 266 10.42 2.40 -9.14
CA TYR A 266 11.40 3.46 -9.01
C TYR A 266 11.41 4.34 -10.25
N SER A 267 11.29 5.65 -10.05
CA SER A 267 11.52 6.67 -11.05
C SER A 267 12.38 7.77 -10.43
N GLY A 268 13.54 8.12 -10.97
CA GLY A 268 14.40 9.11 -10.30
C GLY A 268 15.78 9.21 -10.90
N ARG A 269 16.66 9.98 -10.25
CA ARG A 269 18.09 10.04 -10.61
C ARG A 269 18.82 8.97 -9.83
N PHE A 270 19.27 7.92 -10.50
CA PHE A 270 19.93 6.79 -9.85
C PHE A 270 21.32 7.17 -9.32
N SER A 271 22.03 8.05 -10.02
CA SER A 271 23.36 8.54 -9.59
C SER A 271 23.34 9.27 -8.24
N THR A 272 22.24 9.92 -7.89
CA THR A 272 22.11 10.69 -6.64
C THR A 272 21.20 10.04 -5.61
N SER A 273 20.41 9.04 -6.00
CA SER A 273 19.36 8.45 -5.16
C SER A 273 19.27 6.94 -5.38
N LEU A 274 20.32 6.25 -4.92
CA LEU A 274 20.41 4.79 -4.91
C LEU A 274 19.25 4.14 -4.14
N PHE A 275 18.92 2.90 -4.47
CA PHE A 275 18.01 2.09 -3.68
C PHE A 275 18.59 0.68 -3.50
N TYR A 276 18.19 -0.03 -2.44
CA TYR A 276 18.55 -1.43 -2.20
C TYR A 276 17.33 -2.17 -1.68
N LEU A 277 16.95 -3.26 -2.34
CA LEU A 277 15.82 -4.10 -2.00
C LEU A 277 16.25 -5.29 -1.12
N PRO A 278 15.31 -5.87 -0.33
CA PRO A 278 15.54 -7.13 0.35
C PRO A 278 15.95 -8.22 -0.64
N LYS A 279 16.95 -9.00 -0.26
CA LYS A 279 17.53 -10.05 -1.11
C LYS A 279 16.58 -11.22 -1.36
N ASP A 280 15.72 -11.46 -0.38
CA ASP A 280 14.67 -12.47 -0.34
C ASP A 280 13.32 -12.00 -0.92
N ALA A 281 13.22 -10.76 -1.42
CA ALA A 281 11.97 -10.27 -1.98
C ALA A 281 11.59 -11.00 -3.27
N THR A 282 10.33 -11.41 -3.38
CA THR A 282 9.79 -12.15 -4.53
C THR A 282 8.91 -11.23 -5.38
N LEU A 283 9.53 -10.50 -6.30
CA LEU A 283 8.85 -9.49 -7.11
C LEU A 283 8.08 -10.13 -8.29
N THR A 284 6.84 -9.69 -8.48
CA THR A 284 6.01 -9.99 -9.66
C THR A 284 5.88 -8.79 -10.61
N ASP A 285 6.04 -7.57 -10.11
CA ASP A 285 5.99 -6.29 -10.85
C ASP A 285 7.20 -5.42 -10.50
N LEU A 286 7.96 -5.01 -11.51
CA LEU A 286 9.15 -4.16 -11.34
C LEU A 286 9.12 -3.03 -12.36
N TYR A 287 9.20 -1.79 -11.87
CA TYR A 287 9.31 -0.58 -12.69
C TYR A 287 10.60 0.16 -12.36
N ILE A 288 11.46 0.39 -13.35
CA ILE A 288 12.74 1.10 -13.20
C ILE A 288 12.86 2.17 -14.28
N CYS A 289 12.82 3.43 -13.88
CA CYS A 289 12.97 4.57 -14.76
C CYS A 289 14.03 5.56 -14.24
N PHE A 290 15.20 5.59 -14.89
CA PHE A 290 16.26 6.53 -14.59
C PHE A 290 16.15 7.81 -15.41
N SER A 291 16.19 8.94 -14.72
CA SER A 291 16.09 10.30 -15.26
C SER A 291 17.44 11.03 -15.32
N ASP A 292 18.53 10.30 -15.07
CA ASP A 292 19.91 10.77 -15.23
C ASP A 292 20.11 11.29 -16.66
N ARG A 293 20.59 12.53 -16.78
CA ARG A 293 20.86 13.16 -18.08
C ARG A 293 22.27 12.88 -18.58
N GLU A 294 23.18 12.63 -17.65
CA GLU A 294 24.58 12.33 -17.94
C GLU A 294 24.79 10.82 -17.94
N ALA A 295 25.87 10.39 -18.59
CA ALA A 295 26.27 9.00 -18.57
C ALA A 295 26.50 8.56 -17.12
N ILE A 296 25.75 7.54 -16.69
CA ILE A 296 25.89 6.97 -15.36
C ILE A 296 27.30 6.36 -15.26
N HIS A 297 28.06 6.73 -14.23
CA HIS A 297 29.42 6.23 -14.02
C HIS A 297 29.42 4.70 -13.82
N GLN A 298 30.45 4.00 -14.30
CA GLN A 298 30.52 2.52 -14.25
C GLN A 298 30.34 1.96 -12.82
N PHE A 299 30.77 2.72 -11.81
CA PHE A 299 30.51 2.41 -10.39
C PHE A 299 29.03 2.06 -10.12
N PHE A 300 28.09 2.81 -10.68
CA PHE A 300 26.65 2.61 -10.46
C PHE A 300 26.10 1.36 -11.14
N TYR A 301 26.83 0.75 -12.07
CA TYR A 301 26.37 -0.46 -12.76
C TYR A 301 26.40 -1.61 -11.75
N TYR A 302 27.47 -1.70 -10.96
CA TYR A 302 27.60 -2.64 -9.85
C TYR A 302 26.55 -2.38 -8.77
N GLU A 303 26.26 -1.11 -8.47
CA GLU A 303 25.26 -0.78 -7.45
C GLU A 303 23.84 -1.16 -7.88
N LEU A 304 23.52 -1.17 -9.18
CA LEU A 304 22.21 -1.62 -9.66
C LEU A 304 22.00 -3.13 -9.51
N ASP A 305 23.00 -3.94 -9.82
CA ASP A 305 22.94 -5.39 -9.58
C ASP A 305 22.80 -5.70 -8.07
N ARG A 306 23.50 -4.92 -7.23
CA ARG A 306 23.37 -4.98 -5.78
C ARG A 306 22.06 -4.41 -5.25
N ALA A 307 21.40 -3.53 -5.99
CA ALA A 307 20.14 -2.91 -5.58
C ALA A 307 18.96 -3.89 -5.64
N LEU A 308 19.04 -4.91 -6.49
CA LEU A 308 17.93 -5.83 -6.77
C LEU A 308 17.97 -7.10 -5.89
N PRO A 309 16.82 -7.80 -5.74
CA PRO A 309 16.74 -9.12 -5.10
C PRO A 309 17.62 -10.14 -5.81
N ASP A 310 17.92 -11.26 -5.14
CA ASP A 310 18.80 -12.30 -5.72
C ASP A 310 18.06 -13.19 -6.73
N ASP A 311 16.74 -13.33 -6.59
CA ASP A 311 15.88 -14.06 -7.53
C ASP A 311 14.80 -13.15 -8.14
N LEU A 312 14.78 -13.09 -9.48
CA LEU A 312 13.75 -12.40 -10.28
C LEU A 312 12.95 -13.38 -11.14
N SER A 313 13.06 -14.69 -10.90
CA SER A 313 12.40 -15.73 -11.70
C SER A 313 10.86 -15.66 -11.68
N GLY A 314 10.29 -15.13 -10.60
CA GLY A 314 8.86 -14.88 -10.44
C GLY A 314 8.35 -13.59 -11.09
N LEU A 315 9.23 -12.77 -11.68
CA LEU A 315 8.84 -11.49 -12.26
C LEU A 315 7.95 -11.70 -13.50
N THR A 316 6.74 -11.13 -13.47
CA THR A 316 5.75 -11.26 -14.55
C THR A 316 5.64 -10.01 -15.42
N VAL A 317 5.85 -8.84 -14.81
CA VAL A 317 5.79 -7.53 -15.48
C VAL A 317 7.07 -6.76 -15.19
N LEU A 318 7.77 -6.35 -16.25
CA LEU A 318 8.94 -5.49 -16.17
C LEU A 318 8.71 -4.22 -16.98
N THR A 319 8.80 -3.06 -16.34
CA THR A 319 8.91 -1.77 -17.02
C THR A 319 10.31 -1.20 -16.84
N ILE A 320 11.01 -0.92 -17.94
CA ILE A 320 12.38 -0.42 -17.90
C ILE A 320 12.57 0.71 -18.91
N CYS A 321 13.20 1.82 -18.48
CA CYS A 321 13.51 2.91 -19.40
C CYS A 321 14.84 2.71 -20.16
N SER A 322 15.02 3.45 -21.25
CA SER A 322 16.22 3.39 -22.10
C SER A 322 17.54 3.60 -21.32
N ASN A 323 17.55 4.48 -20.31
CA ASN A 323 18.72 4.73 -19.46
C ASN A 323 19.07 3.52 -18.57
N ALA A 324 18.06 2.90 -17.97
CA ALA A 324 18.24 1.69 -17.16
C ALA A 324 18.64 0.49 -18.04
N LEU A 325 18.04 0.39 -19.22
CA LEU A 325 18.34 -0.65 -20.21
C LEU A 325 19.78 -0.58 -20.71
N LYS A 326 20.33 0.63 -20.87
CA LYS A 326 21.75 0.85 -21.26
C LYS A 326 22.73 0.32 -20.21
N ILE A 327 22.40 0.46 -18.92
CA ILE A 327 23.18 -0.17 -17.84
C ILE A 327 23.07 -1.70 -17.96
N ALA A 328 21.87 -2.20 -18.28
CA ALA A 328 21.62 -3.63 -18.42
C ALA A 328 22.41 -4.30 -19.53
N SER A 329 22.32 -3.74 -20.73
CA SER A 329 23.06 -4.23 -21.89
C SER A 329 24.57 -4.21 -21.66
N SER A 330 25.10 -3.19 -20.98
CA SER A 330 26.53 -3.07 -20.71
C SER A 330 27.05 -4.17 -19.79
N LEU A 331 26.27 -4.57 -18.78
CA LEU A 331 26.63 -5.65 -17.86
C LEU A 331 26.57 -7.04 -18.52
N PHE A 332 25.81 -7.21 -19.61
CA PHE A 332 25.80 -8.44 -20.40
C PHE A 332 27.01 -8.57 -21.35
N ASN A 333 27.60 -7.46 -21.77
CA ASN A 333 28.74 -7.44 -22.70
C ASN A 333 30.12 -7.49 -22.02
N GLY A 334 30.21 -7.22 -20.72
CA GLY A 334 31.49 -7.11 -20.01
C GLY A 334 32.22 -8.44 -19.86
N ARG A 335 33.30 -8.66 -20.62
CA ARG A 335 34.17 -9.86 -20.51
C ARG A 335 34.98 -9.94 -19.21
N ALA A 336 35.05 -8.87 -18.41
CA ALA A 336 35.91 -8.76 -17.22
C ALA A 336 35.15 -8.33 -15.95
N THR A 337 33.81 -8.32 -15.97
CA THR A 337 32.97 -7.84 -14.86
C THR A 337 31.98 -8.91 -14.43
N PRO A 338 31.57 -8.99 -13.15
CA PRO A 338 30.48 -9.87 -12.74
C PRO A 338 29.26 -9.59 -13.62
N GLN A 339 28.81 -10.63 -14.31
CA GLN A 339 27.65 -10.58 -15.20
C GLN A 339 26.41 -10.23 -14.38
N TRP A 340 25.43 -9.53 -14.97
CA TRP A 340 24.15 -9.28 -14.33
C TRP A 340 23.31 -10.57 -14.25
N THR A 341 23.76 -11.52 -13.44
CA THR A 341 23.24 -12.89 -13.35
C THR A 341 21.76 -12.93 -12.96
N LYS A 342 21.30 -11.93 -12.21
CA LYS A 342 19.92 -11.82 -11.71
C LYS A 342 18.90 -11.57 -12.81
N MET A 343 19.22 -10.67 -13.76
CA MET A 343 18.35 -10.37 -14.90
C MET A 343 18.40 -11.45 -15.99
N ASN A 344 19.34 -12.40 -15.94
CA ASN A 344 19.41 -13.51 -16.90
C ASN A 344 18.32 -14.57 -16.68
N ASN A 345 17.56 -14.48 -15.57
CA ASN A 345 16.60 -15.50 -15.16
C ASN A 345 15.16 -14.99 -15.11
N LEU A 346 14.67 -14.33 -16.16
CA LEU A 346 13.30 -13.79 -16.24
C LEU A 346 12.31 -14.79 -16.86
N ARG A 347 12.29 -16.03 -16.35
CA ARG A 347 11.52 -17.15 -16.94
C ARG A 347 10.01 -16.94 -16.92
N SER A 348 9.47 -16.24 -15.92
CA SER A 348 8.02 -16.00 -15.77
C SER A 348 7.55 -14.71 -16.42
N LEU A 349 8.44 -13.98 -17.12
CA LEU A 349 8.12 -12.67 -17.68
C LEU A 349 7.08 -12.82 -18.80
N ARG A 350 5.91 -12.19 -18.60
CA ARG A 350 4.81 -12.16 -19.58
C ARG A 350 4.69 -10.82 -20.26
N GLU A 351 5.09 -9.75 -19.59
CA GLU A 351 4.94 -8.39 -20.10
C GLU A 351 6.22 -7.57 -19.90
N LEU A 352 6.73 -7.03 -21.01
CA LEU A 352 7.87 -6.11 -21.04
C LEU A 352 7.41 -4.76 -21.57
N GLN A 353 7.57 -3.71 -20.77
CA GLN A 353 7.28 -2.33 -21.13
C GLN A 353 8.59 -1.54 -21.23
N LEU A 354 8.90 -1.04 -22.43
CA LEU A 354 10.10 -0.27 -22.73
C LEU A 354 9.75 1.21 -22.82
N LEU A 355 10.34 2.04 -21.96
CA LEU A 355 10.17 3.50 -21.96
C LEU A 355 11.38 4.16 -22.64
N ILE A 356 11.25 4.54 -23.91
CA ILE A 356 12.32 5.19 -24.68
C ILE A 356 12.24 6.70 -24.43
N LEU A 357 13.06 7.19 -23.49
CA LEU A 357 13.07 8.59 -23.03
C LEU A 357 13.71 9.55 -24.06
N GLY A 358 14.50 9.01 -24.98
CA GLY A 358 15.10 9.70 -26.11
C GLY A 358 15.57 8.67 -27.14
N MET A 359 15.51 9.01 -28.42
CA MET A 359 15.93 8.13 -29.51
C MET A 359 17.45 8.25 -29.71
N GLU A 360 18.22 7.34 -29.13
CA GLU A 360 19.66 7.21 -29.32
C GLU A 360 19.98 6.05 -30.28
N MET A 361 21.08 6.16 -31.02
CA MET A 361 21.55 5.12 -31.95
C MET A 361 21.70 3.75 -31.26
N ASP A 362 22.09 3.74 -29.98
CA ASP A 362 22.36 2.51 -29.22
C ASP A 362 21.10 1.84 -28.67
N ASN A 363 19.91 2.47 -28.73
CA ASN A 363 18.72 1.92 -28.10
C ASN A 363 18.34 0.54 -28.66
N LEU A 364 18.40 0.37 -29.99
CA LEU A 364 18.11 -0.92 -30.62
C LEU A 364 19.10 -2.00 -30.22
N ALA A 365 20.39 -1.65 -30.15
CA ALA A 365 21.43 -2.57 -29.68
C ALA A 365 21.19 -2.98 -28.23
N ASN A 366 20.83 -2.04 -27.35
CA ASN A 366 20.54 -2.32 -25.95
C ASN A 366 19.31 -3.22 -25.78
N ILE A 367 18.25 -2.99 -26.55
CA ILE A 367 17.04 -3.83 -26.56
C ILE A 367 17.40 -5.25 -27.03
N TYR A 368 18.12 -5.37 -28.14
CA TYR A 368 18.54 -6.67 -28.67
C TYR A 368 19.37 -7.45 -27.66
N LEU A 369 20.38 -6.82 -27.05
CA LEU A 369 21.23 -7.46 -26.05
C LEU A 369 20.44 -7.91 -24.82
N PHE A 370 19.51 -7.09 -24.35
CA PHE A 370 18.64 -7.43 -23.22
C PHE A 370 17.77 -8.64 -23.52
N LEU A 371 17.05 -8.62 -24.65
CA LEU A 371 16.18 -9.74 -25.06
C LEU A 371 16.97 -11.04 -25.26
N LYS A 372 18.20 -10.94 -25.81
CA LYS A 372 19.10 -12.07 -25.99
C LYS A 372 19.57 -12.66 -24.67
N ALA A 373 19.86 -11.82 -23.66
CA ALA A 373 20.38 -12.25 -22.37
C ALA A 373 19.29 -12.81 -21.44
N CYS A 374 18.10 -12.22 -21.43
CA CYS A 374 17.05 -12.55 -20.47
C CYS A 374 16.25 -13.83 -20.80
N HIS A 375 16.44 -14.41 -22.00
CA HIS A 375 15.75 -15.63 -22.45
C HIS A 375 14.24 -15.63 -22.15
N CYS A 376 13.54 -14.55 -22.50
CA CYS A 376 12.12 -14.32 -22.20
C CYS A 376 11.17 -15.25 -22.99
N SER A 377 11.21 -16.55 -22.73
CA SER A 377 10.47 -17.58 -23.49
C SER A 377 8.95 -17.50 -23.35
N ASN A 378 8.45 -16.88 -22.28
CA ASN A 378 7.02 -16.75 -21.98
C ASN A 378 6.46 -15.34 -22.24
N LEU A 379 7.19 -14.49 -22.96
CA LEU A 379 6.78 -13.11 -23.20
C LEU A 379 5.54 -13.06 -24.11
N GLU A 380 4.44 -12.53 -23.58
CA GLU A 380 3.16 -12.39 -24.29
C GLU A 380 2.96 -10.98 -24.84
N ARG A 381 3.49 -9.97 -24.14
CA ARG A 381 3.26 -8.55 -24.47
C ARG A 381 4.56 -7.76 -24.43
N LEU A 382 4.80 -7.01 -25.49
CA LEU A 382 5.89 -6.05 -25.60
C LEU A 382 5.29 -4.68 -25.91
N PHE A 383 5.42 -3.75 -24.96
CA PHE A 383 5.02 -2.36 -25.15
C PHE A 383 6.26 -1.50 -25.34
N VAL A 384 6.27 -0.66 -26.37
CA VAL A 384 7.33 0.31 -26.59
C VAL A 384 6.71 1.69 -26.61
N GLN A 385 7.01 2.48 -25.58
CA GLN A 385 6.59 3.86 -25.50
C GLN A 385 7.77 4.76 -25.86
N ALA A 386 7.71 5.40 -27.03
CA ALA A 386 8.67 6.40 -27.44
C ALA A 386 8.18 7.80 -27.06
N CYS A 387 8.92 8.48 -26.18
CA CYS A 387 8.63 9.88 -25.85
C CYS A 387 9.10 10.79 -26.99
N SER A 388 8.21 11.18 -27.91
CA SER A 388 8.50 12.25 -28.88
C SER A 388 8.20 13.62 -28.27
N SER A 389 9.17 14.30 -27.67
CA SER A 389 9.03 15.75 -27.51
C SER A 389 10.36 16.49 -27.46
N ARG A 390 10.50 17.47 -28.38
CA ARG A 390 11.49 18.56 -28.36
C ARG A 390 11.08 19.64 -27.34
N LEU A 391 10.68 19.26 -26.13
CA LEU A 391 10.44 20.19 -25.03
C LEU A 391 11.35 19.81 -23.86
N PRO A 392 11.91 20.79 -23.13
CA PRO A 392 12.90 20.53 -22.11
C PRO A 392 12.30 19.71 -20.96
N VAL A 393 12.54 18.39 -20.97
CA VAL A 393 12.64 17.48 -19.81
C VAL A 393 11.47 17.52 -18.80
N MET A 394 10.26 17.84 -19.24
CA MET A 394 9.05 17.82 -18.40
C MET A 394 8.13 16.61 -18.62
N CYS A 395 8.52 15.56 -19.36
CA CYS A 395 7.66 14.36 -19.48
C CYS A 395 8.44 13.03 -19.53
N PRO A 396 8.86 12.52 -18.35
CA PRO A 396 8.42 11.20 -17.86
C PRO A 396 7.34 11.30 -16.78
N TRP A 397 7.05 12.52 -16.32
CA TRP A 397 6.30 12.81 -15.09
C TRP A 397 4.80 12.54 -15.18
N ARG A 398 4.16 12.72 -16.34
CA ARG A 398 2.72 12.50 -16.52
C ARG A 398 2.29 11.03 -16.41
N ILE A 399 3.15 10.09 -16.81
CA ILE A 399 2.80 8.66 -16.81
C ILE A 399 2.64 8.11 -15.38
N LEU A 400 3.39 8.69 -14.43
CA LEU A 400 3.20 8.42 -13.01
C LEU A 400 2.13 9.33 -12.42
N LEU A 401 2.16 10.66 -12.63
CA LEU A 401 1.25 11.59 -11.94
C LEU A 401 -0.26 11.33 -12.16
N ASP A 402 -0.65 10.70 -13.27
CA ASP A 402 -2.05 10.43 -13.62
C ASP A 402 -2.51 8.98 -13.33
N ASN A 403 -1.64 8.10 -12.77
CA ASN A 403 -1.98 6.72 -12.37
C ASN A 403 -1.65 6.36 -10.90
#